data_AF-A0ABD0N8F2-F1
#
_entry.id   AF-A0ABD0N8F2-F1
#
_cell.length_a   1.000
_cell.length_b   1.000
_cell.length_c   1.000
_cell.angle_alpha   90.00
_cell.angle_beta   90.00
_cell.angle_gamma   90.00
#
_symmetry.space_group_name_H-M   'P 1'
#
loop_
_entity.id
_entity.type
_entity.pdbx_description
1 polymer ?
#
loop_
_entity_poly.entity_id
_entity_poly.type
_entity_poly.pdbx_seq_one_letter_code
_entity_poly.pdbx_strand_id
1 'polypeptide(L)'
;FTHAVVRAVPQSLAKEALRTVSQEVDLLKVREEYDEYVSVLKHRLGLEVVELPVDDALPDSVFVEDVAVVCGDTALITRPGAESRRKEVQYRIEENIN
;
A
#
# COMPACT_ATOMS: atom_id res chain seq x y z
N PHE A 1 -15.02 8.18 9.00
CA PHE A 1 -14.28 6.92 8.84
C PHE A 1 -13.60 6.59 10.17
N THR A 2 -13.43 5.31 10.51
CA THR A 2 -12.82 4.86 11.79
C THR A 2 -11.50 4.12 11.59
N HIS A 3 -11.26 3.59 10.39
CA HIS A 3 -10.09 2.81 10.05
C HIS A 3 -9.43 3.34 8.78
N ALA A 4 -8.14 3.05 8.62
CA ALA A 4 -7.43 3.18 7.36
C ALA A 4 -6.56 1.93 7.13
N VAL A 5 -6.40 1.54 5.87
CA VAL A 5 -5.45 0.51 5.47
C VAL A 5 -4.32 1.19 4.73
N VAL A 6 -3.08 0.85 5.07
CA VAL A 6 -1.87 1.33 4.41
C VAL A 6 -0.95 0.14 4.15
N ARG A 7 0.06 0.33 3.31
CA ARG A 7 1.10 -0.69 3.07
C ARG A 7 2.47 -0.05 3.02
N ALA A 8 3.43 -0.69 3.67
CA ALA A 8 4.80 -0.19 3.74
C ALA A 8 5.45 -0.05 2.35
N VAL A 9 6.37 0.91 2.24
CA VAL A 9 7.06 1.29 1.00
C VAL A 9 8.05 0.21 0.56
N PRO A 10 7.88 -0.42 -0.62
CA PRO A 10 8.83 -1.39 -1.15
C PRO A 10 10.12 -0.71 -1.62
N GLN A 11 11.25 -1.39 -1.45
CA GLN A 11 12.56 -0.95 -1.93
C GLN A 11 12.60 -0.87 -3.46
N SER A 12 11.83 -1.72 -4.15
CA SER A 12 11.73 -1.70 -5.61
C SER A 12 10.97 -0.48 -6.15
N LEU A 13 10.24 0.28 -5.32
CA LEU A 13 9.42 1.42 -5.75
C LEU A 13 10.18 2.41 -6.63
N ALA A 14 11.35 2.88 -6.18
CA ALA A 14 12.04 3.95 -6.88
C ALA A 14 12.49 3.58 -8.29
N LYS A 15 12.79 2.29 -8.53
CA LYS A 15 13.33 1.80 -9.80
C LYS A 15 12.28 1.14 -10.69
N GLU A 16 11.29 0.48 -10.11
CA GLU A 16 10.42 -0.46 -10.83
C GLU A 16 8.94 -0.07 -10.82
N ALA A 17 8.52 0.85 -9.95
CA ALA A 17 7.13 1.32 -9.90
C ALA A 17 6.73 2.02 -11.21
N LEU A 18 5.50 1.75 -11.64
CA LEU A 18 4.91 2.30 -12.85
C LEU A 18 4.79 3.82 -12.73
N ARG A 19 5.26 4.54 -13.75
CA ARG A 19 5.18 6.00 -13.81
C ARG A 19 5.05 6.49 -15.24
N THR A 20 4.32 7.59 -15.41
CA THR A 20 4.15 8.25 -16.71
C THR A 20 5.37 9.11 -17.07
N VAL A 21 6.10 9.61 -16.08
CA VAL A 21 7.30 10.45 -16.25
C VAL A 21 8.47 9.81 -15.53
N SER A 22 9.60 9.70 -16.23
CA SER A 22 10.84 9.20 -15.64
C SER A 22 11.50 10.31 -14.82
N GLN A 23 11.31 10.26 -13.50
CA GLN A 23 12.02 11.09 -12.54
C GLN A 23 12.70 10.17 -11.51
N GLU A 24 13.89 10.59 -11.05
CA GLU A 24 14.59 9.94 -9.96
C GLU A 24 13.78 10.12 -8.66
N VAL A 25 13.64 9.02 -7.91
CA VAL A 25 12.88 8.98 -6.66
C VAL A 25 13.85 8.73 -5.52
N ASP A 26 13.89 9.67 -4.58
CA ASP A 26 14.61 9.50 -3.33
C ASP A 26 13.79 8.61 -2.38
N LEU A 27 14.19 7.34 -2.25
CA LEU A 27 13.51 6.38 -1.36
C LEU A 27 13.55 6.78 0.11
N LEU A 28 14.59 7.48 0.55
CA LEU A 28 14.65 7.94 1.93
C LEU A 28 13.55 8.98 2.14
N LYS A 29 13.42 9.92 1.20
CA LYS A 29 12.38 10.94 1.27
C LYS A 29 10.97 10.35 1.22
N VAL A 30 10.73 9.37 0.36
CA VAL A 30 9.44 8.66 0.28
C VAL A 30 9.08 7.99 1.62
N ARG A 31 10.05 7.40 2.31
CA ARG A 31 9.82 6.78 3.63
C ARG A 31 9.48 7.82 4.69
N GLU A 32 10.17 8.96 4.71
CA GLU A 32 9.83 10.07 5.61
C GLU A 32 8.40 10.59 5.36
N GLU A 33 8.02 10.75 4.09
CA GLU A 33 6.68 11.21 3.70
C GLU A 33 5.60 10.19 4.07
N TYR A 34 5.89 8.89 3.88
CA TYR A 34 5.01 7.80 4.31
C TYR A 34 4.83 7.80 5.84
N ASP A 35 5.91 7.94 6.60
CA ASP A 35 5.86 7.95 8.07
C ASP A 35 5.03 9.14 8.59
N GLU A 36 5.20 10.34 8.02
CA GLU A 36 4.37 11.50 8.36
C GLU A 36 2.90 11.29 7.95
N TYR A 37 2.64 10.73 6.77
CA TYR A 37 1.29 10.39 6.32
C TYR A 37 0.58 9.43 7.30
N VAL A 38 1.24 8.33 7.68
CA VAL A 38 0.71 7.35 8.64
C VAL A 38 0.55 7.97 10.02
N SER A 39 1.49 8.81 10.46
CA SER A 39 1.42 9.56 11.72
C SER A 39 0.19 10.46 11.77
N VAL A 40 -0.12 11.16 10.68
CA VAL A 40 -1.34 12.00 10.57
C VAL A 40 -2.60 11.15 10.73
N LEU A 41 -2.70 10.01 10.03
CA LEU A 41 -3.83 9.10 10.15
C LEU A 41 -4.03 8.59 11.58
N LYS A 42 -2.94 8.10 12.21
CA LYS A 42 -2.96 7.53 13.57
C LYS A 42 -3.23 8.59 14.64
N HIS A 43 -2.48 9.69 14.63
CA HIS A 43 -2.39 10.60 15.79
C HIS A 43 -3.20 11.88 15.64
N ARG A 44 -3.28 12.46 14.44
CA ARG A 44 -4.05 13.69 14.23
C ARG A 44 -5.53 13.40 13.95
N LEU A 45 -5.80 12.34 13.20
CA LEU A 45 -7.16 11.93 12.84
C LEU A 45 -7.74 10.84 13.76
N GLY A 46 -6.88 10.16 14.53
CA GLY A 46 -7.32 9.15 15.50
C GLY A 46 -7.88 7.88 14.86
N LEU A 47 -7.47 7.54 13.64
CA LEU A 47 -7.92 6.35 12.93
C LEU A 47 -7.16 5.11 13.43
N GLU A 48 -7.84 3.97 13.47
CA GLU A 48 -7.18 2.67 13.59
C GLU A 48 -6.53 2.32 12.25
N VAL A 49 -5.20 2.26 12.23
CA VAL A 49 -4.43 2.02 11.00
C VAL A 49 -3.95 0.58 10.94
N VAL A 50 -4.44 -0.16 9.95
CA VAL A 50 -3.95 -1.48 9.59
C VAL A 50 -2.82 -1.32 8.57
N GLU A 51 -1.61 -1.69 8.97
CA GLU A 51 -0.42 -1.58 8.15
C GLU A 51 -0.02 -2.95 7.61
N LEU A 52 -0.17 -3.12 6.30
CA LEU A 52 0.20 -4.34 5.60
C LEU A 52 1.72 -4.42 5.41
N PRO A 53 2.32 -5.63 5.48
CA PRO A 53 3.75 -5.77 5.29
C PRO A 53 4.15 -5.46 3.85
N VAL A 54 5.40 -4.99 3.73
CA VAL A 54 6.04 -4.74 2.44
C VAL A 54 6.19 -6.02 1.63
N ASP A 55 6.10 -5.91 0.32
CA ASP A 55 6.46 -6.96 -0.63
C ASP A 55 7.27 -6.33 -1.77
N ASP A 56 8.59 -6.55 -1.75
CA ASP A 56 9.49 -5.97 -2.75
C ASP A 56 9.26 -6.51 -4.17
N ALA A 57 8.52 -7.61 -4.33
CA ALA A 57 8.11 -8.11 -5.65
C ALA A 57 6.93 -7.30 -6.24
N LEU A 58 6.36 -6.36 -5.48
CA LEU A 58 5.23 -5.51 -5.88
C LEU A 58 5.59 -4.03 -5.72
N PRO A 59 6.32 -3.42 -6.68
CA PRO A 59 6.87 -2.07 -6.54
C PRO A 59 5.84 -0.96 -6.29
N ASP A 60 4.60 -1.16 -6.74
CA ASP A 60 3.49 -0.22 -6.63
C ASP A 60 2.59 -0.50 -5.41
N SER A 61 2.93 -1.47 -4.55
CA SER A 61 2.01 -1.97 -3.51
C SER A 61 1.67 -0.98 -2.41
N VAL A 62 2.40 0.14 -2.31
CA VAL A 62 2.07 1.25 -1.40
C VAL A 62 0.71 1.88 -1.76
N PHE A 63 0.28 1.79 -3.02
CA PHE A 63 -0.96 2.37 -3.52
C PHE A 63 -2.17 1.44 -3.33
N VAL A 64 -2.55 1.21 -2.08
CA VAL A 64 -3.63 0.29 -1.71
C VAL A 64 -5.03 0.71 -2.21
N GLU A 65 -5.21 1.95 -2.68
CA GLU A 65 -6.49 2.45 -3.21
C GLU A 65 -6.94 1.70 -4.47
N ASP A 66 -6.00 1.30 -5.33
CA ASP A 66 -6.35 0.65 -6.60
C ASP A 66 -6.90 -0.77 -6.43
N VAL A 67 -6.60 -1.41 -5.29
CA VAL A 67 -6.90 -2.84 -5.06
C VAL A 67 -8.22 -3.07 -4.34
N ALA A 68 -8.79 -2.03 -3.70
CA ALA A 68 -10.04 -2.15 -2.96
C ALA A 68 -10.87 -0.88 -2.98
N VAL A 69 -12.19 -1.02 -3.19
CA VAL A 69 -13.17 0.06 -3.02
C VAL A 69 -14.09 -0.31 -1.86
N VAL A 70 -14.17 0.53 -0.83
CA VAL A 70 -15.01 0.30 0.35
C VAL A 70 -16.17 1.27 0.39
N CYS A 71 -17.39 0.75 0.48
CA CYS A 71 -18.62 1.54 0.60
C CYS A 71 -19.53 0.92 1.67
N GLY A 72 -19.81 1.68 2.74
CA GLY A 72 -20.56 1.17 3.89
C GLY A 72 -19.83 0.01 4.55
N ASP A 73 -20.49 -1.15 4.59
CA ASP A 73 -20.00 -2.41 5.15
C ASP A 73 -19.41 -3.36 4.08
N THR A 74 -19.33 -2.91 2.83
CA THR A 74 -18.94 -3.75 1.69
C THR A 74 -17.60 -3.29 1.12
N ALA A 75 -16.68 -4.24 0.91
CA ALA A 75 -15.42 -4.05 0.21
C ALA A 75 -15.42 -4.82 -1.12
N LEU A 76 -15.25 -4.11 -2.24
CA LEU A 76 -14.99 -4.69 -3.54
C LEU A 76 -13.47 -4.81 -3.72
N ILE A 77 -12.97 -6.05 -3.77
CA ILE A 77 -11.60 -6.31 -4.21
C ILE A 77 -11.56 -6.20 -5.72
N THR A 78 -10.72 -5.30 -6.22
CA THR A 78 -10.63 -5.01 -7.65
C THR A 78 -9.77 -6.04 -8.37
N ARG A 79 -9.68 -5.89 -9.69
CA ARG A 79 -8.65 -6.51 -10.51
C ARG A 79 -7.85 -5.40 -11.17
N PRO A 80 -6.68 -5.01 -10.60
CA PRO A 80 -5.88 -3.92 -11.15
C PRO A 80 -5.63 -4.06 -12.66
N GLY A 81 -5.69 -2.93 -13.36
CA GLY A 81 -5.49 -2.90 -14.82
C GLY A 81 -4.07 -3.32 -15.20
N ALA A 82 -3.07 -2.81 -14.48
CA ALA A 82 -1.67 -3.19 -14.62
C ALA A 82 -1.43 -4.64 -14.17
N GLU A 83 -0.83 -5.46 -15.04
CA GLU A 83 -0.65 -6.89 -14.74
C GLU A 83 0.31 -7.14 -13.58
N SER A 84 1.35 -6.31 -13.45
CA SER A 84 2.32 -6.34 -12.33
C SER A 84 1.64 -6.18 -10.97
N ARG A 85 0.51 -5.46 -10.91
CA ARG A 85 -0.21 -5.13 -9.69
C ARG A 85 -1.28 -6.14 -9.30
N ARG A 86 -1.62 -7.10 -10.18
CA ARG A 86 -2.72 -8.06 -9.92
C ARG A 86 -2.46 -9.01 -8.76
N LYS A 87 -1.21 -9.20 -8.32
CA LYS A 87 -0.88 -10.01 -7.15
C LYS A 87 -1.04 -9.27 -5.83
N GLU A 88 -1.24 -7.95 -5.83
CA GLU A 88 -1.45 -7.18 -4.61
C GLU A 88 -2.72 -7.58 -3.85
N VAL A 89 -3.74 -8.09 -4.56
CA VAL A 89 -4.96 -8.65 -3.96
C VAL A 89 -4.81 -10.08 -3.46
N GLN A 90 -3.67 -10.72 -3.73
CA GLN A 90 -3.36 -12.09 -3.33
C GLN A 90 -2.44 -12.09 -2.11
N TYR A 91 -2.92 -11.56 -1.00
CA TYR A 91 -2.22 -11.70 0.27
C TYR A 91 -2.55 -13.06 0.87
N ARG A 92 -1.57 -13.96 0.93
CA ARG A 92 -1.69 -15.24 1.66
C ARG A 92 -1.24 -15.00 3.08
N ILE A 93 -2.13 -15.20 4.05
CA ILE A 93 -1.68 -15.48 5.41
C ILE A 93 -1.05 -16.87 5.33
N GLU A 94 0.27 -16.95 5.43
CA GLU A 94 0.90 -18.20 5.84
C GLU A 94 0.45 -18.42 7.29
N GLU A 95 -0.63 -19.18 7.48
CA GLU A 95 -0.92 -19.70 8.80
C GLU A 95 0.27 -20.61 9.18
N ASN A 96 1.12 -20.12 10.08
CA ASN A 96 1.98 -20.99 10.89
C ASN A 96 1.07 -21.82 11.79
N ILE A 97 0.43 -22.84 11.21
CA ILE A 97 -0.18 -23.93 11.96
C ILE A 97 0.98 -24.74 12.55
N ASN A 98 1.36 -24.41 13.78
CA ASN A 98 2.07 -25.32 14.68
C ASN A 98 1.06 -26.14 15.48
#